data_AF-A0A9E6AFQ7-F1
#
_entry.id   AF-A0A9E6AFQ7-F1
#
_cell.length_a   1.000
_cell.length_b   1.000
_cell.length_c   1.000
_cell.angle_alpha   90.00
_cell.angle_beta   90.00
_cell.angle_gamma   90.00
#
_symmetry.space_group_name_H-M   'P 1'
#
loop_
_entity.id
_entity.type
_entity.pdbx_description
1 polymer ?
#
loop_
_entity_poly.entity_id
_entity_poly.type
_entity_poly.pdbx_seq_one_letter_code
_entity_poly.pdbx_strand_id
1 'polypeptide(L)' 'MTITPVLLCGGSGTRLWPLSRKSYPKQFTQLVGEESLFQASA' A
#
# COMPACT_ATOMS: atom_id res chain seq x y z
N MET A 1 -12.65 -11.37 24.81
CA MET A 1 -11.31 -10.87 24.46
C MET A 1 -11.43 -10.19 23.10
N THR A 2 -11.05 -8.92 22.98
CA THR A 2 -11.21 -8.14 21.74
C THR A 2 -9.90 -8.14 20.96
N ILE A 3 -9.96 -8.44 19.66
CA ILE A 3 -8.82 -8.36 18.74
C ILE A 3 -8.97 -7.08 17.92
N THR A 4 -7.90 -6.28 17.86
CA THR A 4 -7.84 -5.08 17.02
C THR A 4 -6.87 -5.33 15.87
N PRO A 5 -7.35 -5.51 14.63
CA PRO A 5 -6.46 -5.64 13.48
C PRO A 5 -5.79 -4.30 13.20
N VAL A 6 -4.49 -4.33 12.93
CA VAL A 6 -3.70 -3.15 12.58
C VAL A 6 -2.97 -3.42 11.27
N LEU A 7 -3.20 -2.54 10.29
CA LEU A 7 -2.46 -2.54 9.04
C LEU A 7 -1.32 -1.53 9.12
N LEU A 8 -0.09 -2.03 9.03
CA LEU A 8 1.10 -1.19 8.98
C LEU A 8 1.34 -0.73 7.54
N CYS A 9 0.90 0.48 7.22
CA CYS A 9 1.08 1.11 5.92
C CYS A 9 2.20 2.16 5.95
N GLY A 10 3.32 1.89 5.27
CA GLY A 10 4.43 2.83 5.21
C GLY A 10 5.59 2.37 4.33
N GLY A 11 6.69 3.13 4.38
CA GLY A 11 7.91 2.94 3.58
C GLY A 11 7.99 3.88 2.37
N SER A 12 9.22 4.23 1.97
CA SER A 12 9.49 5.21 0.90
C SER A 12 9.18 4.71 -0.52
N GLY A 13 9.03 3.39 -0.70
CA GLY A 13 8.67 2.79 -1.98
C GLY A 13 9.71 2.95 -3.08
N THR A 14 10.97 3.26 -2.76
CA THR A 14 12.02 3.59 -3.73
C THR A 14 12.32 2.49 -4.75
N ARG A 15 12.08 1.21 -4.41
CA ARG A 15 12.24 0.08 -5.34
C ARG A 15 11.22 0.05 -6.48
N LEU A 16 10.10 0.75 -6.34
CA LEU A 16 9.05 0.85 -7.35
C LEU A 16 9.09 2.20 -8.05
N TRP A 17 10.19 2.94 -8.01
CA TRP A 17 10.31 4.16 -8.82
C TRP A 17 10.24 3.80 -10.32
N PRO A 18 9.55 4.58 -11.18
CA PRO A 18 8.89 5.86 -10.92
C PRO A 18 7.45 5.74 -10.42
N LEU A 19 6.89 4.54 -10.36
CA LEU A 19 5.51 4.26 -9.97
C LEU A 19 5.21 4.72 -8.54
N SER A 20 6.12 4.45 -7.59
CA SER A 20 6.00 4.93 -6.20
C SER A 20 6.88 6.14 -5.95
N ARG A 21 6.26 7.22 -5.49
CA ARG A 21 6.91 8.49 -5.12
C ARG A 21 6.26 9.06 -3.86
N LYS A 22 6.85 10.08 -3.25
CA LYS A 22 6.28 10.72 -2.05
C LYS A 22 4.82 11.16 -2.24
N SER A 23 4.47 11.67 -3.42
CA SER A 23 3.10 12.09 -3.76
C SER A 23 2.21 10.95 -4.29
N TYR A 24 2.78 9.78 -4.58
CA TYR A 24 2.08 8.59 -5.09
C TYR A 24 2.56 7.35 -4.33
N PRO A 25 2.09 7.11 -3.10
CA PRO A 25 2.53 6.00 -2.27
C PRO A 25 2.06 4.66 -2.83
N LYS A 26 2.95 3.66 -2.87
CA LYS A 26 2.67 2.33 -3.45
C LYS A 26 1.40 1.66 -2.91
N GLN A 27 1.01 1.94 -1.66
CA GLN A 27 -0.12 1.30 -1.00
C GLN A 27 -1.43 1.60 -1.73
N PHE A 28 -1.53 2.75 -2.40
CA PHE A 28 -2.72 3.19 -3.13
C PHE A 28 -2.64 2.90 -4.63
N THR A 29 -1.61 2.19 -5.07
CA THR A 29 -1.43 1.80 -6.47
C THR A 29 -2.01 0.42 -6.73
N GLN A 30 -2.69 0.26 -7.87
CA GLN A 30 -3.09 -1.04 -8.43
C GLN A 30 -1.87 -1.73 -9.04
N LEU A 31 -1.06 -2.35 -8.18
CA LEU A 31 0.17 -3.01 -8.62
C LEU A 31 -0.13 -4.41 -9.19
N VAL A 32 -1.17 -5.07 -8.67
CA VAL A 32 -1.60 -6.41 -9.07
C VAL A 32 -3.13 -6.40 -9.15
N GLY A 33 -3.67 -6.74 -10.32
CA GLY A 33 -5.11 -6.72 -10.55
C GLY A 33 -5.70 -5.31 -10.50
N GLU A 34 -7.00 -5.23 -10.18
CA GLU A 34 -7.79 -4.00 -10.26
C GLU A 34 -7.88 -3.23 -8.93
N GLU A 35 -7.38 -3.81 -7.83
CA GLU A 35 -7.41 -3.20 -6.50
C GLU A 35 -6.07 -2.59 -6.10
N SER A 36 -6.11 -1.52 -5.31
CA SER A 36 -4.89 -1.04 -4.67
C SER A 36 -4.37 -2.03 -3.63
N LEU A 37 -3.07 -2.01 -3.37
CA LEU A 37 -2.47 -2.85 -2.31
C LEU A 37 -3.15 -2.65 -0.94
N PHE A 38 -3.66 -1.44 -0.67
CA PHE A 38 -4.38 -1.13 0.56
C PHE A 38 -5.76 -1.78 0.59
N GLN A 39 -6.52 -1.71 -0.51
CA GLN A 39 -7.83 -2.37 -0.63
C GLN A 39 -7.71 -3.89 -0.51
N ALA A 40 -6.72 -4.48 -1.19
CA ALA A 40 -6.51 -5.93 -1.17
C ALA A 40 -6.04 -6.47 0.20
N SER A 41 -5.57 -5.61 1.11
CA SER A 41 -5.10 -6.00 2.46
C SER A 41 -6.11 -5.69 3.57
N ALA A 42 -7.18 -4.94 3.26
CA ALA A 42 -8.17 -4.45 4.22
C ALA A 42 -9.26 -5.47 4.54
#